data_AF-A0A812CMR6-F1
#
_entry.id   AF-A0A812CMR6-F1
#
_cell.length_a   1.000
_cell.length_b   1.000
_cell.length_c   1.000
_cell.angle_alpha   90.00
_cell.angle_beta   90.00
_cell.angle_gamma   90.00
#
_symmetry.space_group_name_H-M   'P 1'
#
loop_
_entity.id
_entity.type
_entity.pdbx_description
1 polymer ?
#
loop_
_entity_poly.entity_id
_entity_poly.type
_entity_poly.pdbx_seq_one_letter_code
_entity_poly.pdbx_strand_id
1 'polypeptide(L)'
;MIYHGIVKDLFPPGSVMSLQLVAQKVHTIAAVGCWDHCVCSAEGLKTVDKCYPCPLANGDFSTKTGLLLKDTYQPLLSALEDYVHSMNNITSGSELSLQKIVADPAHSLSLFTRLQTTARMVLSWCYSKTHEFLASWSISSFILLTQTDLKILSDETKRAVCVAQTLCTSLSQYNSLQDAYIHSALTEVYHDLEDINSQLQSLSGSVMKLFSENCGKISRQFFQNNMPGGKVWRSKSVDYTVEQQDYVEHALETILEPVLDGVSKLKVTSQLSVISMATVAMCEAWTDYILKEKIKFSLHGAHQLGADFTFVRTWLSTAIQNNEVRQSITQLSVFNYLNGIVLLLQRQPKRRGSSRFTDPCSTDDINSDNVEGNEADSSRRGASAASCESAAESTTPNDEKDICSVPNTEDWLALRVCGGSRSWKFPSCFNIQREDS
;
A
#
# COMPACT_ATOMS: atom_id res chain seq x y z
N MET A 1 23.26 -32.16 18.06
CA MET A 1 24.33 -32.49 17.08
C MET A 1 25.61 -32.92 17.82
N ILE A 2 25.61 -34.11 18.44
CA ILE A 2 26.81 -34.76 19.01
C ILE A 2 27.35 -35.65 17.89
N TYR A 3 28.45 -35.21 17.27
CA TYR A 3 28.93 -35.74 15.99
C TYR A 3 29.43 -37.20 16.10
N HIS A 4 29.12 -37.93 15.04
CA HIS A 4 29.30 -39.36 14.74
C HIS A 4 30.68 -39.99 15.07
N GLY A 5 31.72 -39.19 15.28
CA GLY A 5 33.10 -39.65 15.53
C GLY A 5 33.38 -40.01 16.99
N ILE A 6 32.73 -39.37 17.96
CA ILE A 6 32.95 -39.64 19.39
C ILE A 6 32.22 -40.92 19.82
N VAL A 7 31.10 -41.25 19.15
CA VAL A 7 30.19 -42.31 19.60
C VAL A 7 30.68 -43.72 19.24
N LYS A 8 31.45 -43.89 18.15
CA LYS A 8 31.92 -45.22 17.72
C LYS A 8 33.00 -45.83 18.62
N ASP A 9 33.77 -45.00 19.31
CA ASP A 9 34.91 -45.45 20.14
C ASP A 9 34.60 -45.48 21.64
N LEU A 10 33.53 -44.78 22.08
CA LEU A 10 33.14 -44.69 23.50
C LEU A 10 32.05 -45.69 23.91
N PHE A 11 31.27 -46.20 22.96
CA PHE A 11 30.14 -47.07 23.24
C PHE A 11 30.22 -48.35 22.42
N PRO A 12 29.84 -49.52 23.00
CA PRO A 12 29.69 -50.75 22.24
C PRO A 12 28.80 -50.52 21.01
N PRO A 13 29.16 -51.01 19.80
CA PRO A 13 28.40 -50.77 18.57
C PRO A 13 26.90 -51.08 18.69
N GLY A 14 26.53 -52.10 19.47
CA GLY A 14 25.13 -52.46 19.73
C GLY A 14 24.34 -51.48 20.62
N SER A 15 25.01 -50.59 21.34
CA SER A 15 24.37 -49.62 22.25
C SER A 15 24.09 -48.26 21.60
N VAL A 16 24.78 -47.94 20.49
CA VAL A 16 24.69 -46.65 19.80
C VAL A 16 23.25 -46.35 19.35
N MET A 17 22.56 -47.33 18.77
CA MET A 17 21.18 -47.19 18.30
C MET A 17 20.20 -46.94 19.45
N SER A 18 20.35 -47.66 20.56
CA SER A 18 19.50 -47.47 21.74
C SER A 18 19.69 -46.08 22.36
N LEU A 19 20.93 -45.58 22.40
CA LEU A 19 21.23 -44.23 22.86
C LEU A 19 20.67 -43.15 21.94
N GLN A 20 20.71 -43.37 20.61
CA GLN A 20 20.09 -42.46 19.63
C GLN A 20 18.57 -42.37 19.82
N LEU A 21 17.88 -43.50 20.02
CA LEU A 21 16.45 -43.53 20.30
C LEU A 21 16.07 -42.81 21.59
N VAL A 22 16.85 -43.03 22.67
CA VAL A 22 16.64 -42.32 23.94
C VAL A 22 16.87 -40.82 23.77
N ALA A 23 17.95 -40.42 23.09
CA ALA A 23 18.25 -39.02 22.81
C ALA A 23 17.14 -38.34 22.01
N GLN A 24 16.62 -39.01 20.97
CA GLN A 24 15.49 -38.53 20.18
C GLN A 24 14.23 -38.36 21.02
N LYS A 25 13.90 -39.34 21.88
CA LYS A 25 12.73 -39.26 22.75
C LYS A 25 12.85 -38.13 23.78
N VAL A 26 14.03 -37.97 24.38
CA VAL A 26 14.32 -36.85 25.30
C VAL A 26 14.22 -35.52 24.57
N HIS A 27 14.74 -35.43 23.35
CA HIS A 27 14.61 -34.22 22.53
C HIS A 27 13.14 -33.89 22.23
N THR A 28 12.33 -34.86 21.81
CA THR A 28 10.89 -34.64 21.56
C THR A 28 10.16 -34.16 22.82
N ILE A 29 10.44 -34.75 23.98
CA ILE A 29 9.83 -34.31 25.25
C ILE A 29 10.25 -32.88 25.60
N ALA A 30 11.54 -32.57 25.47
CA ALA A 30 12.07 -31.23 25.72
C ALA A 30 11.50 -30.20 24.74
N ALA A 31 11.36 -30.57 23.46
CA ALA A 31 10.78 -29.74 22.42
C ALA A 31 9.32 -29.40 22.72
N VAL A 32 8.52 -30.40 23.12
CA VAL A 32 7.12 -30.19 23.51
C VAL A 32 7.01 -29.29 24.74
N GLY A 33 7.82 -29.52 25.78
CA GLY A 33 7.82 -28.66 26.97
C GLY A 33 8.27 -27.22 26.68
N CYS A 34 9.24 -27.05 25.78
CA CYS A 34 9.67 -25.73 25.32
C CYS A 34 8.56 -25.03 24.52
N TRP A 35 7.89 -25.76 23.63
CA TRP A 35 6.74 -25.28 22.88
C TRP A 35 5.61 -24.81 23.81
N ASP A 36 5.24 -25.61 24.82
CA ASP A 36 4.20 -25.26 25.79
C ASP A 36 4.54 -23.92 26.47
N HIS A 37 5.79 -23.74 26.91
CA HIS A 37 6.26 -22.50 27.53
C HIS A 37 6.19 -21.29 26.59
N CYS A 38 6.65 -21.45 25.34
CA CYS A 38 6.61 -20.41 24.33
C CYS A 38 5.18 -20.02 23.96
N VAL A 39 4.28 -21.00 23.81
CA VAL A 39 2.86 -20.78 23.50
C VAL A 39 2.18 -20.03 24.63
N CYS A 40 2.35 -20.45 25.89
CA CYS A 40 1.78 -19.74 27.04
C CYS A 40 2.28 -18.29 27.11
N SER A 41 3.56 -18.06 26.81
CA SER A 41 4.14 -16.72 26.80
C SER A 41 3.58 -15.86 25.67
N ALA A 42 3.45 -16.41 24.46
CA ALA A 42 2.89 -15.71 23.31
C ALA A 42 1.40 -15.39 23.52
N GLU A 43 0.62 -16.34 24.03
CA GLU A 43 -0.82 -16.20 24.32
C GLU A 43 -1.08 -15.20 25.45
N GLY A 44 -0.23 -15.16 26.48
CA GLY A 44 -0.34 -14.15 27.53
C GLY A 44 0.02 -12.75 27.04
N LEU A 45 0.99 -12.65 26.11
CA LEU A 45 1.46 -11.36 25.62
C LEU A 45 0.53 -10.76 24.55
N LYS A 46 -0.04 -11.58 23.66
CA LYS A 46 -0.84 -11.09 22.51
C LYS A 46 -2.02 -10.19 22.88
N THR A 47 -2.55 -10.34 24.10
CA THR A 47 -3.70 -9.56 24.59
C THR A 47 -3.31 -8.20 25.17
N VAL A 48 -2.05 -8.03 25.57
CA VAL A 48 -1.57 -6.81 26.24
C VAL A 48 -0.53 -6.04 25.43
N ASP A 49 0.05 -6.67 24.40
CA ASP A 49 1.09 -6.07 23.58
C ASP A 49 0.52 -4.98 22.66
N LYS A 50 1.09 -3.78 22.78
CA LYS A 50 0.82 -2.64 21.90
C LYS A 50 1.58 -2.72 20.58
N CYS A 51 2.36 -3.78 20.38
CA CYS A 51 3.14 -4.06 19.17
C CYS A 51 4.18 -2.97 18.90
N TYR A 52 4.93 -2.59 19.95
CA TYR A 52 6.03 -1.65 19.81
C TYR A 52 7.25 -2.28 19.12
N PRO A 53 8.08 -1.48 18.41
CA PRO A 53 9.28 -1.97 17.75
C PRO A 53 10.30 -2.57 18.73
N CYS A 54 10.65 -3.82 18.49
CA CYS A 54 11.71 -4.57 19.17
C CYS A 54 12.84 -4.86 18.16
N PRO A 55 14.11 -4.52 18.47
CA PRO A 55 15.21 -4.68 17.54
C PRO A 55 15.56 -6.16 17.30
N LEU A 56 15.87 -6.48 16.05
CA LEU A 56 16.38 -7.77 15.60
C LEU A 56 17.91 -7.73 15.45
N ALA A 57 18.55 -8.90 15.50
CA ALA A 57 20.01 -9.02 15.38
C ALA A 57 20.58 -8.51 14.04
N ASN A 58 19.76 -8.51 12.98
CA ASN A 58 20.12 -8.03 11.65
C ASN A 58 19.90 -6.51 11.47
N GLY A 59 19.51 -5.79 12.53
CA GLY A 59 19.22 -4.35 12.49
C GLY A 59 17.80 -3.98 12.08
N ASP A 60 16.97 -4.96 11.69
CA ASP A 60 15.53 -4.74 11.47
C ASP A 60 14.78 -4.69 12.81
N PHE A 61 13.45 -4.52 12.74
CA PHE A 61 12.57 -4.52 13.90
C PHE A 61 11.44 -5.54 13.72
N SER A 62 10.88 -5.98 14.84
CA SER A 62 9.71 -6.87 14.92
C SER A 62 8.90 -6.49 16.16
N THR A 63 7.71 -7.06 16.33
CA THR A 63 7.01 -6.94 17.62
C THR A 63 7.44 -8.04 18.58
N LYS A 64 7.29 -7.80 19.89
CA LYS A 64 7.59 -8.82 20.90
C LYS A 64 6.68 -10.04 20.75
N THR A 65 5.39 -9.83 20.46
CA THR A 65 4.46 -10.94 20.17
C THR A 65 4.85 -11.70 18.91
N GLY A 66 5.21 -11.01 17.82
CA GLY A 66 5.67 -11.65 16.58
C GLY A 66 6.90 -12.53 16.79
N LEU A 67 7.87 -12.06 17.59
CA LEU A 67 9.04 -12.84 17.98
C LEU A 67 8.68 -14.09 18.79
N LEU A 68 7.84 -13.97 19.82
CA LEU A 68 7.42 -15.13 20.61
C LEU A 68 6.67 -16.15 19.77
N LEU A 69 5.78 -15.70 18.86
CA LEU A 69 5.07 -16.57 17.94
C LEU A 69 6.04 -17.31 17.00
N LYS A 70 7.04 -16.61 16.46
CA LYS A 70 8.11 -17.22 15.67
C LYS A 70 8.84 -18.30 16.47
N ASP A 71 9.19 -18.00 17.72
CA ASP A 71 9.94 -18.91 18.59
C ASP A 71 9.15 -20.19 18.93
N THR A 72 7.81 -20.18 18.86
CA THR A 72 7.01 -21.40 19.04
C THR A 72 7.27 -22.45 17.96
N TYR A 73 7.67 -22.08 16.75
CA TYR A 73 7.94 -23.06 15.69
C TYR A 73 9.21 -23.88 15.96
N GLN A 74 10.24 -23.25 16.53
CA GLN A 74 11.58 -23.79 16.49
C GLN A 74 11.76 -25.12 17.25
N PRO A 75 11.22 -25.29 18.47
CA PRO A 75 11.32 -26.58 19.17
C PRO A 75 10.66 -27.72 18.40
N LEU A 76 9.47 -27.47 17.82
CA LEU A 76 8.73 -28.48 17.07
C LEU A 76 9.44 -28.87 15.77
N LEU A 77 9.91 -27.88 15.03
CA LEU A 77 10.61 -28.12 13.76
C LEU A 77 11.95 -28.81 13.98
N SER A 78 12.69 -28.46 15.04
CA SER A 78 13.92 -29.18 15.40
C SER A 78 13.65 -30.65 15.71
N ALA A 79 12.58 -30.98 16.43
CA ALA A 79 12.23 -32.38 16.70
C ALA A 79 11.83 -33.12 15.42
N LEU A 80 11.01 -32.49 14.56
CA LEU A 80 10.55 -33.08 13.30
C LEU A 80 11.67 -33.26 12.27
N GLU A 81 12.59 -32.31 12.16
CA GLU A 81 13.77 -32.40 11.29
C GLU A 81 14.71 -33.54 11.74
N ASP A 82 14.88 -33.74 13.06
CA ASP A 82 15.61 -34.89 13.61
C ASP A 82 14.93 -36.23 13.25
N TYR A 83 13.59 -36.28 13.20
CA TYR A 83 12.85 -37.44 12.69
C TYR A 83 13.13 -37.68 11.21
N VAL A 84 13.08 -36.63 10.37
CA VAL A 84 13.41 -36.72 8.94
C VAL A 84 14.83 -37.27 8.73
N HIS A 85 15.80 -36.72 9.45
CA HIS A 85 17.19 -37.14 9.34
C HIS A 85 17.39 -38.60 9.74
N SER A 86 16.78 -39.02 10.85
CA SER A 86 16.84 -40.40 11.32
C SER A 86 16.26 -41.39 10.31
N MET A 87 15.13 -41.06 9.67
CA MET A 87 14.53 -41.93 8.65
C MET A 87 15.44 -42.08 7.41
N ASN A 88 16.04 -40.99 6.92
CA ASN A 88 16.91 -41.02 5.75
C ASN A 88 18.19 -41.85 5.96
N ASN A 89 18.74 -41.87 7.18
CA ASN A 89 19.93 -42.65 7.52
C ASN A 89 19.64 -44.16 7.60
N ILE A 90 18.42 -44.56 7.96
CA ILE A 90 18.03 -45.96 8.11
C ILE A 90 17.78 -46.61 6.74
N THR A 91 17.30 -45.87 5.75
CA THR A 91 17.10 -46.37 4.37
C THR A 91 18.39 -46.85 3.68
N SER A 92 19.57 -46.57 4.25
CA SER A 92 20.87 -47.06 3.75
C SER A 92 21.31 -48.40 4.36
N GLY A 93 20.60 -48.94 5.35
CA GLY A 93 20.95 -50.17 6.07
C GLY A 93 19.76 -51.13 6.22
N SER A 94 19.97 -52.40 5.87
CA SER A 94 18.94 -53.45 5.84
C SER A 94 18.48 -53.93 7.23
N GLU A 95 17.78 -53.10 8.01
CA GLU A 95 17.09 -53.54 9.25
C GLU A 95 15.66 -52.96 9.38
N LEU A 96 14.70 -53.65 8.75
CA LEU A 96 13.25 -53.35 8.74
C LEU A 96 12.58 -53.33 10.14
N SER A 97 13.17 -53.98 11.15
CA SER A 97 12.65 -54.03 12.52
C SER A 97 12.87 -52.73 13.30
N LEU A 98 13.86 -51.91 12.91
CA LEU A 98 14.23 -50.67 13.59
C LEU A 98 13.43 -49.45 13.11
N GLN A 99 12.93 -49.46 11.86
CA GLN A 99 12.02 -48.42 11.35
C GLN A 99 10.76 -48.27 12.22
N LYS A 100 10.24 -49.37 12.76
CA LYS A 100 9.07 -49.38 13.66
C LYS A 100 9.32 -48.77 15.04
N ILE A 101 10.57 -48.71 15.50
CA ILE A 101 10.92 -48.16 16.83
C ILE A 101 11.21 -46.66 16.74
N VAL A 102 11.74 -46.20 15.59
CA VAL A 102 12.13 -44.80 15.35
C VAL A 102 10.93 -43.91 15.02
N ALA A 103 9.87 -44.45 14.42
CA ALA A 103 8.67 -43.69 14.08
C ALA A 103 7.47 -44.24 14.87
N ASP A 104 7.29 -43.83 16.12
CA ASP A 104 5.98 -43.97 16.76
C ASP A 104 5.03 -42.96 16.11
N PRO A 105 4.08 -43.40 15.27
CA PRO A 105 3.26 -42.49 14.49
C PRO A 105 2.40 -41.58 15.38
N ALA A 106 2.08 -42.03 16.61
CA ALA A 106 1.32 -41.22 17.57
C ALA A 106 2.12 -40.00 18.06
N HIS A 107 3.44 -40.13 18.24
CA HIS A 107 4.30 -39.00 18.60
C HIS A 107 4.43 -38.00 17.45
N SER A 108 4.56 -38.49 16.22
CA SER A 108 4.55 -37.65 15.01
C SER A 108 3.24 -36.87 14.89
N LEU A 109 2.10 -37.53 15.09
CA LEU A 109 0.79 -36.86 15.08
C LEU A 109 0.69 -35.78 16.16
N SER A 110 1.23 -36.04 17.35
CA SER A 110 1.29 -35.10 18.47
C SER A 110 2.13 -33.84 18.16
N LEU A 111 3.22 -33.97 17.40
CA LEU A 111 4.04 -32.84 16.95
C LEU A 111 3.36 -32.06 15.82
N PHE A 112 2.76 -32.76 14.86
CA PHE A 112 2.02 -32.16 13.73
C PHE A 112 0.84 -31.32 14.21
N THR A 113 0.05 -31.86 15.13
CA THR A 113 -1.11 -31.15 15.71
C THR A 113 -0.67 -29.88 16.46
N ARG A 114 0.47 -29.90 17.16
CA ARG A 114 1.02 -28.70 17.79
C ARG A 114 1.52 -27.67 16.78
N LEU A 115 2.17 -28.13 15.72
CA LEU A 115 2.65 -27.27 14.64
C LEU A 115 1.47 -26.57 13.94
N GLN A 116 0.40 -27.33 13.71
CA GLN A 116 -0.87 -26.83 13.21
C GLN A 116 -1.51 -25.81 14.15
N THR A 117 -1.55 -26.09 15.46
CA THR A 117 -2.05 -25.13 16.46
C THR A 117 -1.24 -23.83 16.45
N THR A 118 0.09 -23.92 16.41
CA THR A 118 0.97 -22.74 16.26
C THR A 118 0.61 -21.95 15.00
N ALA A 119 0.49 -22.61 13.85
CA ALA A 119 0.15 -21.94 12.59
C ALA A 119 -1.23 -21.26 12.63
N ARG A 120 -2.24 -21.91 13.26
CA ARG A 120 -3.57 -21.31 13.46
C ARG A 120 -3.52 -20.09 14.38
N MET A 121 -2.76 -20.16 15.47
CA MET A 121 -2.58 -19.02 16.39
C MET A 121 -1.95 -17.83 15.67
N VAL A 122 -0.90 -18.08 14.88
CA VAL A 122 -0.22 -17.08 14.05
C VAL A 122 -1.18 -16.45 13.05
N LEU A 123 -1.90 -17.26 12.28
CA LEU A 123 -2.90 -16.80 11.32
C LEU A 123 -3.94 -15.90 12.00
N SER A 124 -4.53 -16.39 13.09
CA SER A 124 -5.56 -15.65 13.84
C SER A 124 -5.05 -14.32 14.37
N TRP A 125 -3.84 -14.30 14.93
CA TRP A 125 -3.23 -13.07 15.44
C TRP A 125 -2.93 -12.06 14.32
N CYS A 126 -2.29 -12.51 13.24
CA CYS A 126 -1.99 -11.67 12.08
C CYS A 126 -3.26 -11.04 11.50
N TYR A 127 -4.31 -11.84 11.26
CA TYR A 127 -5.58 -11.32 10.76
C TYR A 127 -6.21 -10.31 11.73
N SER A 128 -6.34 -10.68 13.00
CA SER A 128 -7.01 -9.84 14.01
C SER A 128 -6.31 -8.50 14.17
N LYS A 129 -4.97 -8.50 14.32
CA LYS A 129 -4.19 -7.28 14.52
C LYS A 129 -4.10 -6.41 13.27
N THR A 130 -4.02 -7.01 12.09
CA THR A 130 -4.08 -6.26 10.82
C THR A 130 -5.36 -5.43 10.74
N HIS A 131 -6.52 -6.05 11.01
CA HIS A 131 -7.80 -5.36 10.95
C HIS A 131 -8.01 -4.37 12.11
N GLU A 132 -7.60 -4.73 13.33
CA GLU A 132 -7.68 -3.88 14.52
C GLU A 132 -6.88 -2.58 14.33
N PHE A 133 -5.64 -2.67 13.85
CA PHE A 133 -4.80 -1.49 13.67
C PHE A 133 -5.28 -0.60 12.53
N LEU A 134 -5.80 -1.16 11.43
CA LEU A 134 -6.40 -0.34 10.38
C LEU A 134 -7.68 0.35 10.85
N ALA A 135 -8.55 -0.36 11.58
CA ALA A 135 -9.80 0.22 12.07
C ALA A 135 -9.57 1.36 13.07
N SER A 136 -8.51 1.27 13.88
CA SER A 136 -8.12 2.28 14.87
C SER A 136 -7.11 3.32 14.34
N TRP A 137 -6.69 3.21 13.08
CA TRP A 137 -5.61 4.01 12.49
C TRP A 137 -4.29 3.97 13.28
N SER A 138 -3.99 2.84 13.93
CA SER A 138 -2.72 2.57 14.60
C SER A 138 -1.63 2.19 13.58
N ILE A 139 -1.30 3.13 12.69
CA ILE A 139 -0.53 2.88 11.47
C ILE A 139 0.88 2.39 11.73
N SER A 140 1.57 2.90 12.75
CA SER A 140 2.94 2.45 13.04
C SER A 140 2.99 0.97 13.42
N SER A 141 2.05 0.50 14.25
CA SER A 141 1.94 -0.91 14.63
C SER A 141 1.49 -1.78 13.45
N PHE A 142 0.57 -1.29 12.62
CA PHE A 142 0.16 -1.96 11.38
C PHE A 142 1.34 -2.17 10.42
N ILE A 143 2.11 -1.11 10.16
CA ILE A 143 3.25 -1.14 9.23
C ILE A 143 4.31 -2.10 9.75
N LEU A 144 4.65 -2.05 11.04
CA LEU A 144 5.59 -2.99 11.64
C LEU A 144 5.11 -4.44 11.45
N LEU A 145 3.89 -4.76 11.90
CA LEU A 145 3.33 -6.10 11.79
C LEU A 145 3.35 -6.64 10.36
N THR A 146 2.91 -5.83 9.39
CA THR A 146 2.72 -6.27 8.01
C THR A 146 4.01 -6.32 7.19
N GLN A 147 4.94 -5.41 7.49
CA GLN A 147 6.21 -5.35 6.76
C GLN A 147 7.28 -6.28 7.33
N THR A 148 7.16 -6.71 8.58
CA THR A 148 8.16 -7.57 9.25
C THR A 148 7.53 -8.87 9.76
N ASP A 149 6.65 -8.80 10.76
CA ASP A 149 6.20 -10.00 11.49
C ASP A 149 5.45 -10.97 10.59
N LEU A 150 4.51 -10.46 9.79
CA LEU A 150 3.74 -11.26 8.85
C LEU A 150 4.63 -12.02 7.86
N LYS A 151 5.73 -11.40 7.40
CA LYS A 151 6.68 -12.05 6.48
C LYS A 151 7.46 -13.14 7.20
N ILE A 152 8.02 -12.84 8.37
CA ILE A 152 8.76 -13.80 9.21
C ILE A 152 7.89 -15.02 9.53
N LEU A 153 6.65 -14.78 9.98
CA LEU A 153 5.72 -15.82 10.38
C LEU A 153 5.19 -16.64 9.19
N SER A 154 5.00 -15.99 8.03
CA SER A 154 4.66 -16.69 6.79
C SER A 154 5.78 -17.62 6.33
N ASP A 155 7.05 -17.18 6.46
CA ASP A 155 8.21 -17.99 6.12
C ASP A 155 8.38 -19.20 7.05
N GLU A 156 8.20 -19.02 8.37
CA GLU A 156 8.23 -20.15 9.33
C GLU A 156 7.07 -21.13 9.08
N THR A 157 5.87 -20.64 8.76
CA THR A 157 4.73 -21.50 8.42
C THR A 157 5.00 -22.29 7.14
N LYS A 158 5.60 -21.65 6.13
CA LYS A 158 6.00 -22.33 4.90
C LYS A 158 7.05 -23.42 5.17
N ARG A 159 8.04 -23.13 6.03
CA ARG A 159 9.03 -24.12 6.46
C ARG A 159 8.36 -25.31 7.15
N ALA A 160 7.39 -25.04 8.02
CA ALA A 160 6.59 -26.05 8.68
C ALA A 160 5.85 -26.97 7.70
N VAL A 161 5.21 -26.40 6.67
CA VAL A 161 4.57 -27.17 5.60
C VAL A 161 5.58 -28.06 4.87
N CYS A 162 6.77 -27.56 4.53
CA CYS A 162 7.80 -28.35 3.84
C CYS A 162 8.28 -29.55 4.68
N VAL A 163 8.51 -29.35 5.98
CA VAL A 163 8.90 -30.44 6.89
C VAL A 163 7.77 -31.47 7.01
N ALA A 164 6.53 -31.01 7.19
CA ALA A 164 5.35 -31.87 7.27
C ALA A 164 5.16 -32.71 5.99
N GLN A 165 5.30 -32.11 4.81
CA GLN A 165 5.22 -32.79 3.51
C GLN A 165 6.26 -33.91 3.38
N THR A 166 7.49 -33.62 3.76
CA THR A 166 8.61 -34.58 3.71
C THR A 166 8.33 -35.80 4.59
N LEU A 167 7.75 -35.58 5.78
CA LEU A 167 7.39 -36.65 6.70
C LEU A 167 6.18 -37.47 6.21
N CYS A 168 5.11 -36.82 5.72
CA CYS A 168 3.92 -37.51 5.19
C CYS A 168 4.25 -38.43 4.00
N THR A 169 5.17 -38.01 3.13
CA THR A 169 5.63 -38.82 1.99
C THR A 169 6.51 -39.99 2.43
N SER A 170 7.37 -39.79 3.44
CA SER A 170 8.26 -40.82 3.97
C SER A 170 7.54 -41.91 4.79
N LEU A 171 6.42 -41.57 5.44
CA LEU A 171 5.65 -42.48 6.31
C LEU A 171 4.62 -43.37 5.55
N SER A 172 4.66 -43.37 4.22
CA SER A 172 3.65 -44.02 3.35
C SER A 172 3.71 -45.56 3.27
N GLN A 173 4.57 -46.22 4.05
CA GLN A 173 4.68 -47.68 4.09
C GLN A 173 3.80 -48.28 5.20
N TYR A 174 2.64 -48.82 4.82
CA TYR A 174 1.64 -49.33 5.75
C TYR A 174 1.85 -50.80 6.11
N ASN A 175 1.92 -51.10 7.41
CA ASN A 175 2.03 -52.48 7.91
C ASN A 175 0.84 -52.91 8.78
N SER A 176 -0.06 -52.00 9.15
CA SER A 176 -1.25 -52.29 9.98
C SER A 176 -2.39 -51.28 9.76
N LEU A 177 -3.61 -51.61 10.20
CA LEU A 177 -4.77 -50.70 10.18
C LEU A 177 -4.55 -49.46 11.06
N GLN A 178 -3.83 -49.59 12.18
CA GLN A 178 -3.51 -48.48 13.07
C GLN A 178 -2.59 -47.47 12.38
N ASP A 179 -1.58 -47.95 11.64
CA ASP A 179 -0.65 -47.09 10.90
C ASP A 179 -1.38 -46.35 9.77
N ALA A 180 -2.33 -47.00 9.10
CA ALA A 180 -3.18 -46.37 8.09
C ALA A 180 -4.05 -45.25 8.67
N TYR A 181 -4.65 -45.46 9.86
CA TYR A 181 -5.42 -44.42 10.53
C TYR A 181 -4.55 -43.22 10.91
N ILE A 182 -3.38 -43.45 11.51
CA ILE A 182 -2.50 -42.35 11.93
C ILE A 182 -1.95 -41.59 10.71
N HIS A 183 -1.60 -42.28 9.62
CA HIS A 183 -1.19 -41.64 8.39
C HIS A 183 -2.30 -40.77 7.78
N SER A 184 -3.54 -41.26 7.79
CA SER A 184 -4.70 -40.46 7.38
C SER A 184 -4.83 -39.19 8.22
N ALA A 185 -4.69 -39.29 9.55
CA ALA A 185 -4.75 -38.13 10.44
C ALA A 185 -3.59 -37.15 10.22
N LEU A 186 -2.36 -37.66 9.99
CA LEU A 186 -1.20 -36.83 9.64
C LEU A 186 -1.43 -36.08 8.32
N THR A 187 -2.00 -36.76 7.34
CA THR A 187 -2.33 -36.20 6.04
C THR A 187 -3.38 -35.10 6.16
N GLU A 188 -4.42 -35.29 6.99
CA GLU A 188 -5.41 -34.26 7.29
C GLU A 188 -4.76 -33.02 7.92
N VAL A 189 -3.92 -33.21 8.95
CA VAL A 189 -3.20 -32.10 9.60
C VAL A 189 -2.26 -31.36 8.64
N TYR A 190 -1.62 -32.09 7.72
CA TYR A 190 -0.79 -31.51 6.66
C TYR A 190 -1.60 -30.62 5.71
N HIS A 191 -2.75 -31.08 5.23
CA HIS A 191 -3.60 -30.28 4.34
C HIS A 191 -4.13 -29.02 5.03
N ASP A 192 -4.50 -29.13 6.31
CA ASP A 192 -4.88 -27.97 7.11
C ASP A 192 -3.72 -26.97 7.26
N LEU A 193 -2.48 -27.45 7.46
CA LEU A 193 -1.29 -26.59 7.50
C LEU A 193 -1.05 -25.88 6.15
N GLU A 194 -1.26 -26.59 5.03
CA GLU A 194 -1.15 -26.02 3.68
C GLU A 194 -2.20 -24.93 3.43
N ASP A 195 -3.43 -25.15 3.89
CA ASP A 195 -4.51 -24.15 3.83
C ASP A 195 -4.17 -22.91 4.68
N ILE A 196 -3.73 -23.10 5.94
CA ILE A 196 -3.30 -22.00 6.81
C ILE A 196 -2.16 -21.20 6.18
N ASN A 197 -1.17 -21.87 5.61
CA ASN A 197 -0.08 -21.20 4.91
C ASN A 197 -0.60 -20.40 3.70
N SER A 198 -1.51 -20.98 2.91
CA SER A 198 -2.13 -20.30 1.77
C SER A 198 -2.88 -19.03 2.20
N GLN A 199 -3.60 -19.08 3.33
CA GLN A 199 -4.28 -17.92 3.90
C GLN A 199 -3.29 -16.85 4.39
N LEU A 200 -2.19 -17.22 5.06
CA LEU A 200 -1.14 -16.28 5.47
C LEU A 200 -0.47 -15.60 4.27
N GLN A 201 -0.17 -16.36 3.21
CA GLN A 201 0.41 -15.81 1.98
C GLN A 201 -0.58 -14.88 1.27
N SER A 202 -1.87 -15.23 1.25
CA SER A 202 -2.94 -14.37 0.74
C SER A 202 -3.06 -13.06 1.53
N LEU A 203 -3.01 -13.12 2.87
CA LEU A 203 -2.98 -11.94 3.72
C LEU A 203 -1.74 -11.07 3.42
N SER A 204 -0.56 -11.68 3.36
CA SER A 204 0.70 -11.00 3.03
C SER A 204 0.65 -10.30 1.67
N GLY A 205 0.03 -10.93 0.67
CA GLY A 205 -0.14 -10.37 -0.67
C GLY A 205 -1.21 -9.27 -0.79
N SER A 206 -2.23 -9.27 0.08
CA SER A 206 -3.38 -8.36 0.00
C SER A 206 -3.33 -7.18 0.97
N VAL A 207 -2.52 -7.25 2.02
CA VAL A 207 -2.55 -6.28 3.12
C VAL A 207 -2.19 -4.85 2.69
N MET A 208 -1.31 -4.68 1.71
CA MET A 208 -0.97 -3.35 1.20
C MET A 208 -2.07 -2.74 0.34
N LYS A 209 -2.85 -3.56 -0.35
CA LYS A 209 -4.06 -3.10 -1.04
C LYS A 209 -5.09 -2.62 -0.01
N LEU A 210 -5.29 -3.39 1.06
CA LEU A 210 -6.18 -3.01 2.16
C LEU A 210 -5.74 -1.71 2.83
N PHE A 211 -4.43 -1.51 3.03
CA PHE A 211 -3.87 -0.26 3.52
C PHE A 211 -4.21 0.92 2.60
N SER A 212 -3.95 0.79 1.29
CA SER A 212 -4.24 1.84 0.31
C SER A 212 -5.72 2.23 0.31
N GLU A 213 -6.62 1.25 0.32
CA GLU A 213 -8.07 1.48 0.38
C GLU A 213 -8.51 2.23 1.65
N ASN A 214 -7.95 1.88 2.81
CA ASN A 214 -8.23 2.56 4.08
C ASN A 214 -7.61 3.97 4.11
N CYS A 215 -6.40 4.13 3.60
CA CYS A 215 -5.76 5.44 3.47
C CYS A 215 -6.58 6.37 2.58
N GLY A 216 -7.05 5.88 1.43
CA GLY A 216 -7.96 6.62 0.57
C GLY A 216 -9.31 6.92 1.24
N LYS A 217 -9.84 6.03 2.08
CA LYS A 217 -11.08 6.26 2.85
C LYS A 217 -10.91 7.38 3.88
N ILE A 218 -9.86 7.33 4.70
CA ILE A 218 -9.58 8.35 5.72
C ILE A 218 -9.24 9.68 5.06
N SER A 219 -8.46 9.68 3.98
CA SER A 219 -8.17 10.90 3.21
C SER A 219 -9.46 11.53 2.66
N ARG A 220 -10.35 10.74 2.06
CA ARG A 220 -11.65 11.25 1.58
C ARG A 220 -12.50 11.84 2.71
N GLN A 221 -12.56 11.17 3.86
CA GLN A 221 -13.29 11.66 5.02
C GLN A 221 -12.67 12.95 5.56
N PHE A 222 -11.35 13.04 5.58
CA PHE A 222 -10.63 14.25 5.99
C PHE A 222 -10.99 15.44 5.11
N PHE A 223 -10.86 15.32 3.78
CA PHE A 223 -11.15 16.44 2.87
C PHE A 223 -12.64 16.79 2.86
N GLN A 224 -13.55 15.83 3.06
CA GLN A 224 -14.97 16.13 3.25
C GLN A 224 -15.25 17.04 4.44
N ASN A 225 -14.51 16.87 5.52
CA ASN A 225 -14.75 17.59 6.77
C ASN A 225 -13.96 18.91 6.87
N ASN A 226 -12.76 18.96 6.30
CA ASN A 226 -11.79 20.03 6.55
C ASN A 226 -11.52 20.94 5.35
N MET A 227 -12.03 20.63 4.15
CA MET A 227 -11.75 21.46 2.98
C MET A 227 -12.33 22.88 3.14
N PRO A 228 -11.56 23.94 2.86
CA PRO A 228 -12.02 25.32 2.93
C PRO A 228 -13.27 25.58 2.11
N GLY A 229 -14.14 26.42 2.66
CA GLY A 229 -15.37 26.83 1.98
C GLY A 229 -15.08 27.60 0.68
N GLY A 230 -16.01 27.51 -0.28
CA GLY A 230 -15.88 28.09 -1.62
C GLY A 230 -15.52 29.58 -1.71
N LYS A 231 -15.67 30.36 -0.64
CA LYS A 231 -15.27 31.77 -0.59
C LYS A 231 -13.75 31.92 -0.75
N VAL A 232 -12.96 31.03 -0.13
CA VAL A 232 -11.49 31.03 -0.21
C VAL A 232 -11.05 30.84 -1.66
N TRP A 233 -11.56 29.78 -2.31
CA TRP A 233 -11.21 29.43 -3.69
C TRP A 233 -11.63 30.47 -4.74
N ARG A 234 -12.66 31.28 -4.44
CA ARG A 234 -13.17 32.34 -5.33
C ARG A 234 -12.64 33.74 -5.00
N SER A 235 -11.72 33.86 -4.06
CA SER A 235 -11.15 35.14 -3.66
C SER A 235 -10.57 35.89 -4.86
N LYS A 236 -10.76 37.21 -4.88
CA LYS A 236 -10.16 38.11 -5.87
C LYS A 236 -8.95 38.85 -5.29
N SER A 237 -8.46 38.42 -4.13
CA SER A 237 -7.33 39.08 -3.47
C SER A 237 -6.13 39.12 -4.41
N VAL A 238 -5.43 40.25 -4.37
CA VAL A 238 -4.25 40.55 -5.19
C VAL A 238 -2.97 40.38 -4.35
N ASP A 239 -3.07 39.98 -3.08
CA ASP A 239 -1.89 39.71 -2.25
C ASP A 239 -1.12 38.50 -2.81
N TYR A 240 0.15 38.77 -3.14
CA TYR A 240 1.01 37.87 -3.90
C TYR A 240 1.77 36.85 -3.05
N THR A 241 1.73 36.95 -1.71
CA THR A 241 2.34 35.97 -0.81
C THR A 241 1.30 34.91 -0.47
N VAL A 242 1.30 33.84 -1.25
CA VAL A 242 0.43 32.68 -1.05
C VAL A 242 1.16 31.69 -0.15
N GLU A 243 0.79 31.63 1.12
CA GLU A 243 1.22 30.58 2.05
C GLU A 243 0.22 29.43 2.04
N GLN A 244 0.65 28.23 2.45
CA GLN A 244 -0.25 27.07 2.57
C GLN A 244 -1.36 27.34 3.57
N GLN A 245 -2.53 26.75 3.34
CA GLN A 245 -3.63 26.81 4.31
C GLN A 245 -3.50 25.75 5.42
N ASP A 246 -3.99 26.07 6.61
CA ASP A 246 -3.93 25.22 7.83
C ASP A 246 -4.47 23.79 7.60
N TYR A 247 -5.48 23.62 6.74
CA TYR A 247 -6.07 22.31 6.49
C TYR A 247 -5.08 21.32 5.84
N VAL A 248 -4.07 21.82 5.13
CA VAL A 248 -3.05 21.00 4.47
C VAL A 248 -2.10 20.42 5.51
N GLU A 249 -1.63 21.26 6.44
CA GLU A 249 -0.79 20.80 7.56
C GLU A 249 -1.53 19.75 8.38
N HIS A 250 -2.79 20.01 8.71
CA HIS A 250 -3.62 19.04 9.44
C HIS A 250 -3.84 17.73 8.66
N ALA A 251 -3.88 17.77 7.32
CA ALA A 251 -3.95 16.57 6.48
C ALA A 251 -2.67 15.73 6.60
N LEU A 252 -1.52 16.40 6.57
CA LEU A 252 -0.21 15.77 6.69
C LEU A 252 -0.04 15.11 8.06
N GLU A 253 -0.37 15.82 9.14
CA GLU A 253 -0.34 15.31 10.52
C GLU A 253 -1.28 14.10 10.72
N THR A 254 -2.47 14.14 10.12
CA THR A 254 -3.47 13.08 10.32
C THR A 254 -3.18 11.83 9.48
N ILE A 255 -2.67 12.02 8.27
CA ILE A 255 -2.62 10.96 7.25
C ILE A 255 -1.19 10.47 7.01
N LEU A 256 -0.22 11.36 6.80
CA LEU A 256 1.12 10.99 6.36
C LEU A 256 2.14 10.91 7.50
N GLU A 257 2.04 11.74 8.53
CA GLU A 257 2.96 11.68 9.68
C GLU A 257 2.96 10.31 10.38
N PRO A 258 1.81 9.67 10.67
CA PRO A 258 1.80 8.33 11.27
C PRO A 258 2.44 7.26 10.36
N VAL A 259 2.39 7.48 9.04
CA VAL A 259 3.02 6.61 8.04
C VAL A 259 4.54 6.78 8.09
N LEU A 260 5.04 8.03 8.08
CA LEU A 260 6.48 8.32 8.17
C LEU A 260 7.08 7.76 9.47
N ASP A 261 6.39 7.96 10.59
CA ASP A 261 6.80 7.40 11.88
C ASP A 261 6.85 5.87 11.84
N GLY A 262 5.82 5.25 11.27
CA GLY A 262 5.71 3.80 11.17
C GLY A 262 6.79 3.14 10.32
N VAL A 263 7.25 3.80 9.25
CA VAL A 263 8.29 3.26 8.36
C VAL A 263 9.71 3.63 8.76
N SER A 264 9.89 4.60 9.68
CA SER A 264 11.19 5.18 10.04
C SER A 264 12.30 4.16 10.36
N LYS A 265 11.91 3.01 10.93
CA LYS A 265 12.79 1.93 11.37
C LYS A 265 12.86 0.74 10.40
N LEU A 266 12.17 0.82 9.26
CA LEU A 266 12.12 -0.25 8.28
C LEU A 266 13.16 -0.05 7.18
N LYS A 267 13.45 -1.12 6.45
CA LYS A 267 14.29 -1.08 5.25
C LYS A 267 13.75 -0.12 4.18
N VAL A 268 14.66 0.44 3.38
CA VAL A 268 14.38 1.42 2.31
C VAL A 268 13.25 0.97 1.38
N THR A 269 13.21 -0.30 1.00
CA THR A 269 12.16 -0.83 0.10
C THR A 269 10.76 -0.75 0.71
N SER A 270 10.63 -1.02 2.02
CA SER A 270 9.37 -0.87 2.74
C SER A 270 8.99 0.60 2.92
N GLN A 271 9.97 1.48 3.21
CA GLN A 271 9.73 2.93 3.28
C GLN A 271 9.18 3.46 1.96
N LEU A 272 9.87 3.20 0.84
CA LEU A 272 9.46 3.62 -0.49
C LEU A 272 8.05 3.15 -0.83
N SER A 273 7.77 1.86 -0.63
CA SER A 273 6.49 1.26 -0.98
C SER A 273 5.33 1.89 -0.20
N VAL A 274 5.45 1.98 1.13
CA VAL A 274 4.35 2.43 2.00
C VAL A 274 4.11 3.94 1.87
N ILE A 275 5.18 4.76 1.87
CA ILE A 275 5.05 6.22 1.74
C ILE A 275 4.45 6.58 0.37
N SER A 276 4.89 5.93 -0.70
CA SER A 276 4.36 6.17 -2.04
C SER A 276 2.86 5.89 -2.11
N MET A 277 2.41 4.75 -1.58
CA MET A 277 0.98 4.40 -1.55
C MET A 277 0.16 5.42 -0.76
N ALA A 278 0.61 5.81 0.45
CA ALA A 278 -0.12 6.75 1.27
C ALA A 278 -0.21 8.14 0.62
N THR A 279 0.90 8.61 0.06
CA THR A 279 0.97 9.91 -0.63
C THR A 279 0.04 9.95 -1.83
N VAL A 280 0.10 8.91 -2.69
CA VAL A 280 -0.78 8.81 -3.86
C VAL A 280 -2.25 8.75 -3.44
N ALA A 281 -2.61 7.87 -2.50
CA ALA A 281 -3.98 7.73 -2.05
C ALA A 281 -4.55 9.02 -1.43
N MET A 282 -3.73 9.78 -0.69
CA MET A 282 -4.12 11.09 -0.14
C MET A 282 -4.36 12.11 -1.24
N CYS A 283 -3.41 12.25 -2.17
CA CYS A 283 -3.50 13.21 -3.26
C CYS A 283 -4.66 12.89 -4.23
N GLU A 284 -4.88 11.61 -4.56
CA GLU A 284 -6.03 11.17 -5.35
C GLU A 284 -7.34 11.53 -4.65
N ALA A 285 -7.49 11.18 -3.37
CA ALA A 285 -8.66 11.53 -2.57
C ALA A 285 -8.92 13.05 -2.51
N TRP A 286 -7.87 13.86 -2.44
CA TRP A 286 -7.97 15.31 -2.47
C TRP A 286 -8.50 15.81 -3.82
N THR A 287 -7.90 15.35 -4.92
CA THR A 287 -8.32 15.75 -6.27
C THR A 287 -9.73 15.27 -6.63
N ASP A 288 -10.07 14.05 -6.25
CA ASP A 288 -11.40 13.48 -6.41
C ASP A 288 -12.46 14.29 -5.68
N TYR A 289 -12.15 14.73 -4.45
CA TYR A 289 -13.06 15.57 -3.68
C TYR A 289 -13.32 16.91 -4.38
N ILE A 290 -12.26 17.57 -4.88
CA ILE A 290 -12.37 18.84 -5.60
C ILE A 290 -13.30 18.71 -6.82
N LEU A 291 -13.11 17.66 -7.61
CA LEU A 291 -13.91 17.39 -8.81
C LEU A 291 -15.35 17.03 -8.45
N LYS A 292 -15.54 16.15 -7.46
CA LYS A 292 -16.86 15.70 -7.00
C LYS A 292 -17.71 16.88 -6.50
N GLU A 293 -17.15 17.74 -5.67
CA GLU A 293 -17.85 18.93 -5.13
C GLU A 293 -17.87 20.10 -6.12
N LYS A 294 -17.23 19.95 -7.27
CA LYS A 294 -17.14 20.96 -8.34
C LYS A 294 -16.68 22.31 -7.80
N ILE A 295 -15.65 22.32 -6.97
CA ILE A 295 -15.14 23.53 -6.32
C ILE A 295 -14.76 24.56 -7.37
N LYS A 296 -15.33 25.77 -7.27
CA LYS A 296 -15.07 26.85 -8.24
C LYS A 296 -13.79 27.60 -7.88
N PHE A 297 -12.87 27.75 -8.85
CA PHE A 297 -11.61 28.46 -8.65
C PHE A 297 -11.55 29.81 -9.37
N SER A 298 -11.15 30.84 -8.63
CA SER A 298 -10.60 32.09 -9.17
C SER A 298 -9.14 31.89 -9.59
N LEU A 299 -8.51 32.89 -10.23
CA LEU A 299 -7.09 32.76 -10.62
C LEU A 299 -6.23 32.70 -9.37
N HIS A 300 -6.52 33.54 -8.38
CA HIS A 300 -5.89 33.50 -7.07
C HIS A 300 -6.10 32.15 -6.37
N GLY A 301 -7.32 31.61 -6.38
CA GLY A 301 -7.60 30.28 -5.80
C GLY A 301 -6.83 29.13 -6.48
N ALA A 302 -6.53 29.24 -7.77
CA ALA A 302 -5.67 28.28 -8.45
C ALA A 302 -4.21 28.38 -7.97
N HIS A 303 -3.70 29.60 -7.73
CA HIS A 303 -2.38 29.80 -7.12
C HIS A 303 -2.35 29.28 -5.67
N GLN A 304 -3.41 29.51 -4.88
CA GLN A 304 -3.55 28.94 -3.53
C GLN A 304 -3.47 27.42 -3.54
N LEU A 305 -4.23 26.76 -4.41
CA LEU A 305 -4.17 25.31 -4.54
C LEU A 305 -2.78 24.84 -4.96
N GLY A 306 -2.09 25.60 -5.81
CA GLY A 306 -0.69 25.33 -6.17
C GLY A 306 0.28 25.42 -5.00
N ALA A 307 0.14 26.42 -4.14
CA ALA A 307 0.92 26.53 -2.91
C ALA A 307 0.63 25.36 -1.97
N ASP A 308 -0.65 25.03 -1.78
CA ASP A 308 -1.10 23.91 -0.95
C ASP A 308 -0.52 22.56 -1.45
N PHE A 309 -0.57 22.29 -2.75
CA PHE A 309 0.04 21.08 -3.34
C PHE A 309 1.57 21.07 -3.22
N THR A 310 2.21 22.22 -3.43
CA THR A 310 3.68 22.34 -3.32
C THR A 310 4.15 22.12 -1.88
N PHE A 311 3.34 22.52 -0.90
CA PHE A 311 3.65 22.33 0.50
C PHE A 311 3.74 20.85 0.87
N VAL A 312 2.85 19.98 0.38
CA VAL A 312 2.94 18.52 0.60
C VAL A 312 4.29 17.97 0.16
N ARG A 313 4.72 18.33 -1.05
CA ARG A 313 6.01 17.89 -1.59
C ARG A 313 7.20 18.41 -0.76
N THR A 314 7.12 19.67 -0.35
CA THR A 314 8.15 20.32 0.47
C THR A 314 8.25 19.69 1.85
N TRP A 315 7.10 19.44 2.50
CA TRP A 315 7.04 18.78 3.80
C TRP A 315 7.57 17.35 3.75
N LEU A 316 7.23 16.57 2.71
CA LEU A 316 7.82 15.24 2.52
C LEU A 316 9.34 15.31 2.34
N SER A 317 9.84 16.35 1.66
CA SER A 317 11.27 16.58 1.50
C SER A 317 11.97 16.85 2.84
N THR A 318 11.34 17.54 3.77
CA THR A 318 11.94 17.85 5.07
C THR A 318 11.76 16.73 6.09
N ALA A 319 10.60 16.05 6.08
CA ALA A 319 10.26 15.01 7.04
C ALA A 319 10.99 13.68 6.79
N ILE A 320 11.30 13.35 5.53
CA ILE A 320 12.00 12.10 5.18
C ILE A 320 13.51 12.26 5.41
N GLN A 321 14.02 11.50 6.37
CA GLN A 321 15.45 11.52 6.75
C GLN A 321 16.35 10.82 5.72
N ASN A 322 15.90 9.69 5.16
CA ASN A 322 16.69 8.93 4.21
C ASN A 322 16.71 9.62 2.84
N ASN A 323 17.92 9.95 2.34
CA ASN A 323 18.11 10.70 1.10
C ASN A 323 17.55 10.00 -0.15
N GLU A 324 17.74 8.68 -0.26
CA GLU A 324 17.24 7.89 -1.39
C GLU A 324 15.71 7.88 -1.39
N VAL A 325 15.11 7.59 -0.24
CA VAL A 325 13.65 7.59 -0.06
C VAL A 325 13.10 8.98 -0.39
N ARG A 326 13.70 10.04 0.17
CA ARG A 326 13.28 11.42 -0.07
C ARG A 326 13.29 11.76 -1.56
N GLN A 327 14.37 11.43 -2.27
CA GLN A 327 14.49 11.73 -3.70
C GLN A 327 13.41 11.01 -4.50
N SER A 328 13.20 9.71 -4.26
CA SER A 328 12.18 8.95 -4.98
C SER A 328 10.76 9.43 -4.67
N ILE A 329 10.44 9.68 -3.41
CA ILE A 329 9.10 10.14 -3.00
C ILE A 329 8.79 11.53 -3.58
N THR A 330 9.72 12.47 -3.52
CA THR A 330 9.51 13.81 -4.08
C THR A 330 9.45 13.83 -5.61
N GLN A 331 9.74 12.72 -6.29
CA GLN A 331 9.66 12.56 -7.75
C GLN A 331 8.48 11.70 -8.20
N LEU A 332 7.56 11.35 -7.30
CA LEU A 332 6.35 10.62 -7.66
C LEU A 332 5.55 11.37 -8.74
N SER A 333 5.01 10.61 -9.71
CA SER A 333 4.22 11.14 -10.82
C SER A 333 2.98 11.92 -10.37
N VAL A 334 2.46 11.61 -9.18
CA VAL A 334 1.33 12.34 -8.60
C VAL A 334 1.64 13.84 -8.45
N PHE A 335 2.88 14.24 -8.18
CA PHE A 335 3.23 15.66 -8.10
C PHE A 335 3.21 16.36 -9.46
N ASN A 336 3.56 15.64 -10.53
CA ASN A 336 3.44 16.17 -11.90
C ASN A 336 1.96 16.32 -12.28
N TYR A 337 1.11 15.37 -11.89
CA TYR A 337 -0.34 15.44 -12.04
C TYR A 337 -0.95 16.64 -11.30
N LEU A 338 -0.58 16.84 -10.03
CA LEU A 338 -1.01 18.00 -9.24
C LEU A 338 -0.55 19.33 -9.86
N ASN A 339 0.68 19.40 -10.36
CA ASN A 339 1.17 20.59 -11.05
C ASN A 339 0.39 20.86 -12.35
N GLY A 340 0.14 19.81 -13.14
CA GLY A 340 -0.67 19.90 -14.36
C GLY A 340 -2.09 20.43 -14.10
N ILE A 341 -2.73 20.01 -12.99
CA ILE A 341 -4.04 20.53 -12.56
C ILE A 341 -3.97 22.05 -12.31
N VAL A 342 -2.95 22.50 -11.58
CA VAL A 342 -2.77 23.92 -11.24
C VAL A 342 -2.58 24.76 -12.51
N LEU A 343 -1.72 24.30 -13.43
CA LEU A 343 -1.50 24.95 -14.71
C LEU A 343 -2.79 25.04 -15.55
N LEU A 344 -3.61 23.97 -15.57
CA LEU A 344 -4.92 24.00 -16.23
C LEU A 344 -5.88 25.02 -15.60
N LEU A 345 -5.94 25.09 -14.26
CA LEU A 345 -6.78 26.05 -13.55
C LEU A 345 -6.28 27.49 -13.72
N GLN A 346 -4.98 27.70 -13.93
CA GLN A 346 -4.44 29.03 -14.19
C GLN A 346 -4.81 29.56 -15.59
N ARG A 347 -5.00 28.68 -16.57
CA ARG A 347 -5.44 29.07 -17.92
C ARG A 347 -6.74 29.86 -17.89
N GLN A 348 -6.79 30.96 -18.63
CA GLN A 348 -8.02 31.73 -18.78
C GLN A 348 -8.99 31.00 -19.73
N PRO A 349 -10.28 30.85 -19.37
CA PRO A 349 -11.27 30.41 -20.33
C PRO A 349 -11.36 31.47 -21.45
N LYS A 350 -11.06 31.07 -22.69
CA LYS A 350 -11.19 31.93 -23.87
C LYS A 350 -12.62 32.49 -23.88
N ARG A 351 -12.77 33.80 -23.78
CA ARG A 351 -14.09 34.43 -23.96
C ARG A 351 -14.56 34.07 -25.36
N ARG A 352 -15.57 33.19 -25.50
CA ARG A 352 -16.34 33.12 -26.75
C ARG A 352 -16.84 34.53 -27.00
N GLY A 353 -16.44 35.11 -28.13
CA GLY A 353 -16.80 36.45 -28.53
C GLY A 353 -18.28 36.66 -28.26
N SER A 354 -18.58 37.73 -27.51
CA SER A 354 -19.93 38.25 -27.41
C SER A 354 -20.30 38.71 -28.82
N SER A 355 -20.85 37.80 -29.63
CA SER A 355 -21.65 38.18 -30.79
C SER A 355 -22.91 38.80 -30.21
N ARG A 356 -22.82 40.10 -29.89
CA ARG A 356 -23.99 40.91 -29.70
C ARG A 356 -24.64 40.98 -31.06
N PHE A 357 -25.76 40.28 -31.13
CA PHE A 357 -26.91 40.55 -31.95
C PHE A 357 -27.07 42.06 -32.25
N THR A 358 -26.60 42.50 -33.42
CA THR A 358 -27.03 43.73 -34.07
C THR A 358 -27.04 43.48 -35.57
N ASP A 359 -28.24 43.26 -36.08
CA ASP A 359 -28.69 43.68 -37.41
C ASP A 359 -30.21 43.91 -37.28
N PRO A 360 -30.88 44.76 -38.09
CA PRO A 360 -30.50 45.13 -39.46
C PRO A 360 -30.77 46.62 -39.87
N CYS A 361 -30.37 46.94 -41.11
CA CYS A 361 -30.94 47.91 -42.08
C CYS A 361 -30.23 49.25 -42.37
N SER A 362 -30.15 49.49 -43.71
CA SER A 362 -30.03 50.76 -44.46
C SER A 362 -28.69 51.49 -44.39
N THR A 363 -28.08 51.98 -45.47
CA THR A 363 -28.52 52.28 -46.84
C THR A 363 -27.27 52.60 -47.67
N ASP A 364 -27.24 52.09 -48.91
CA ASP A 364 -26.91 52.79 -50.15
C ASP A 364 -25.85 53.91 -50.19
N ASP A 365 -24.92 53.72 -51.15
CA ASP A 365 -24.69 54.59 -52.30
C ASP A 365 -23.43 55.49 -52.43
N ILE A 366 -22.90 55.43 -53.67
CA ILE A 366 -22.16 56.44 -54.46
C ILE A 366 -20.62 56.41 -54.47
N ASN A 367 -20.13 55.61 -55.42
CA ASN A 367 -19.26 55.91 -56.58
C ASN A 367 -18.61 57.30 -56.79
N SER A 368 -17.45 57.24 -57.47
CA SER A 368 -16.95 58.11 -58.56
C SER A 368 -15.92 59.23 -58.32
N ASP A 369 -14.82 59.08 -59.09
CA ASP A 369 -14.10 60.08 -59.91
C ASP A 369 -13.15 61.06 -59.19
N ASN A 370 -11.99 61.48 -59.73
CA ASN A 370 -11.19 61.22 -60.94
C ASN A 370 -9.84 61.98 -60.80
N VAL A 371 -8.94 61.75 -61.78
CA VAL A 371 -7.88 62.66 -62.32
C VAL A 371 -6.41 62.45 -61.88
N GLU A 372 -5.72 61.68 -62.74
CA GLU A 372 -4.49 61.96 -63.54
C GLU A 372 -3.23 62.63 -62.95
N GLY A 373 -2.05 62.06 -63.30
CA GLY A 373 -0.78 62.78 -63.37
C GLY A 373 0.54 61.96 -63.32
N ASN A 374 0.90 61.30 -64.43
CA ASN A 374 2.22 60.92 -64.98
C ASN A 374 3.44 60.43 -64.13
N GLU A 375 3.89 59.23 -64.55
CA GLU A 375 5.27 58.78 -64.90
C GLU A 375 6.45 59.01 -63.93
N ALA A 376 6.97 57.92 -63.34
CA ALA A 376 8.20 57.22 -63.77
C ALA A 376 8.80 56.31 -62.68
N ASP A 377 8.91 55.03 -63.04
CA ASP A 377 9.99 54.06 -62.78
C ASP A 377 10.42 53.60 -61.36
N SER A 378 10.36 52.27 -61.23
CA SER A 378 11.24 51.37 -60.48
C SER A 378 11.10 51.13 -58.96
N SER A 379 11.01 49.82 -58.66
CA SER A 379 11.49 49.12 -57.46
C SER A 379 10.65 49.05 -56.17
N ARG A 380 9.88 47.95 -56.10
CA ARG A 380 9.96 46.87 -55.09
C ARG A 380 10.01 47.23 -53.58
N ARG A 381 9.01 46.62 -52.92
CA ARG A 381 8.99 45.98 -51.57
C ARG A 381 8.57 46.85 -50.38
N GLY A 382 7.55 46.33 -49.71
CA GLY A 382 7.61 46.11 -48.25
C GLY A 382 6.61 46.91 -47.45
N ALA A 383 5.45 46.31 -47.23
CA ALA A 383 4.46 46.74 -46.24
C ALA A 383 5.10 46.87 -44.85
N SER A 384 4.81 47.99 -44.18
CA SER A 384 5.01 48.14 -42.74
C SER A 384 3.68 48.60 -42.16
N ALA A 385 2.90 47.63 -41.67
CA ALA A 385 1.75 47.87 -40.82
C ALA A 385 2.04 47.17 -39.49
N ALA A 386 2.28 47.99 -38.47
CA ALA A 386 2.46 47.59 -37.10
C ALA A 386 1.28 46.72 -36.64
N SER A 387 1.58 45.51 -36.19
CA SER A 387 0.61 44.64 -35.52
C SER A 387 1.00 44.52 -34.05
N CYS A 388 0.02 44.83 -33.19
CA CYS A 388 0.12 44.73 -31.75
C CYS A 388 0.45 43.28 -31.34
N GLU A 389 1.54 43.13 -30.59
CA GLU A 389 1.90 41.89 -29.92
C GLU A 389 0.83 41.53 -28.89
N SER A 390 0.04 40.49 -29.17
CA SER A 390 -0.61 39.71 -28.13
C SER A 390 0.47 38.87 -27.43
N ALA A 391 0.69 39.12 -26.15
CA ALA A 391 1.53 38.31 -25.27
C ALA A 391 1.18 36.81 -25.43
N ALA A 392 2.05 36.09 -26.11
CA ALA A 392 2.02 34.64 -26.16
C ALA A 392 2.48 34.11 -24.80
N GLU A 393 1.59 33.40 -24.08
CA GLU A 393 1.94 32.62 -22.90
C GLU A 393 3.05 31.62 -23.28
N SER A 394 4.29 31.89 -22.86
CA SER A 394 5.42 30.98 -23.03
C SER A 394 5.25 29.80 -22.08
N THR A 395 4.49 28.79 -22.50
CA THR A 395 4.39 27.51 -21.80
C THR A 395 5.75 26.80 -21.94
N THR A 396 6.42 26.47 -20.84
CA THR A 396 7.71 25.77 -20.93
C THR A 396 7.48 24.31 -21.32
N PRO A 397 8.48 23.61 -21.93
CA PRO A 397 8.33 22.20 -22.30
C PRO A 397 7.97 21.28 -21.13
N ASN A 398 8.36 21.67 -19.91
CA ASN A 398 8.04 20.92 -18.70
C ASN A 398 6.57 21.11 -18.27
N ASP A 399 6.01 22.31 -18.48
CA ASP A 399 4.60 22.61 -18.22
C ASP A 399 3.67 21.83 -19.17
N GLU A 400 4.06 21.66 -20.43
CA GLU A 400 3.28 20.84 -21.37
C GLU A 400 3.24 19.37 -20.95
N LYS A 401 4.37 18.83 -20.47
CA LYS A 401 4.48 17.45 -20.00
C LYS A 401 3.59 17.19 -18.79
N ASP A 402 3.56 18.13 -17.85
CA ASP A 402 2.72 18.03 -16.65
C ASP A 402 1.23 18.15 -16.99
N ILE A 403 0.86 19.04 -17.92
CA ILE A 403 -0.53 19.14 -18.39
C ILE A 403 -0.97 17.85 -19.11
N CYS A 404 -0.08 17.21 -19.88
CA CYS A 404 -0.38 15.92 -20.53
C CYS A 404 -0.62 14.77 -19.54
N SER A 405 -0.20 14.91 -18.28
CA SER A 405 -0.43 13.90 -17.25
C SER A 405 -1.85 13.92 -16.67
N VAL A 406 -2.66 14.92 -17.00
CA VAL A 406 -4.04 15.07 -16.50
C VAL A 406 -5.03 14.45 -17.50
N PRO A 407 -5.69 13.31 -17.19
CA PRO A 407 -6.57 12.63 -18.15
C PRO A 407 -7.93 13.32 -18.37
N ASN A 408 -8.43 14.07 -17.38
CA ASN A 408 -9.76 14.70 -17.36
C ASN A 408 -9.68 16.24 -17.46
N THR A 409 -8.91 16.72 -18.44
CA THR A 409 -8.61 18.16 -18.60
C THR A 409 -9.86 19.05 -18.68
N GLU A 410 -10.92 18.59 -19.35
CA GLU A 410 -12.17 19.35 -19.50
C GLU A 410 -12.89 19.59 -18.17
N ASP A 411 -12.91 18.58 -17.28
CA ASP A 411 -13.55 18.69 -15.97
C ASP A 411 -12.85 19.73 -15.09
N TRP A 412 -11.51 19.73 -15.10
CA TRP A 412 -10.69 20.72 -14.39
C TRP A 412 -10.89 22.14 -14.94
N LEU A 413 -10.90 22.31 -16.26
CA LEU A 413 -11.19 23.61 -16.88
C LEU A 413 -12.62 24.11 -16.56
N ALA A 414 -13.59 23.20 -16.46
CA ALA A 414 -14.97 23.55 -16.11
C ALA A 414 -15.09 24.15 -14.70
N LEU A 415 -14.19 23.82 -13.78
CA LEU A 415 -14.14 24.41 -12.43
C LEU A 415 -13.84 25.92 -12.42
N ARG A 416 -13.30 26.45 -13.53
CA ARG A 416 -13.11 27.91 -13.74
C ARG A 416 -14.39 28.61 -14.19
N VAL A 417 -15.13 27.97 -15.09
CA VAL A 417 -16.27 28.57 -15.80
C VAL A 417 -17.57 28.35 -15.04
N CYS A 418 -17.91 27.08 -14.78
CA CYS A 418 -19.25 26.64 -14.41
C CYS A 418 -19.43 26.37 -12.91
N GLY A 419 -18.38 26.58 -12.11
CA GLY A 419 -18.21 25.93 -10.80
C GLY A 419 -19.46 25.76 -9.96
N GLY A 420 -19.56 24.60 -9.33
CA GLY A 420 -20.77 23.98 -8.78
C GLY A 420 -21.81 24.97 -8.26
N SER A 421 -22.77 25.30 -9.12
CA SER A 421 -24.00 25.97 -8.70
C SER A 421 -25.03 24.89 -8.40
N ARG A 422 -25.64 24.99 -7.22
CA ARG A 422 -26.96 24.42 -6.91
C ARG A 422 -27.85 24.49 -8.15
N SER A 423 -28.61 23.42 -8.40
CA SER A 423 -29.58 23.36 -9.49
C SER A 423 -30.43 24.63 -9.47
N TRP A 424 -30.37 25.37 -10.57
CA TRP A 424 -31.32 26.44 -10.82
C TRP A 424 -32.68 25.76 -10.94
N LYS A 425 -33.47 25.79 -9.86
CA LYS A 425 -34.91 25.55 -9.97
C LYS A 425 -35.46 26.73 -10.76
N PHE A 426 -35.91 26.47 -11.98
CA PHE A 426 -36.68 27.43 -12.75
C PHE A 426 -37.87 27.90 -11.91
N PRO A 427 -38.15 29.20 -11.81
CA PRO A 427 -39.42 29.67 -11.27
C PRO A 427 -40.56 29.10 -12.10
N SER A 428 -41.53 28.45 -11.45
CA SER A 428 -42.74 27.93 -12.08
C SER A 428 -43.64 29.10 -12.48
N CYS A 429 -43.34 29.76 -13.60
CA CYS A 429 -44.22 30.77 -14.16
C CYS A 429 -44.21 30.71 -15.69
N PHE A 430 -44.46 29.52 -16.23
CA PHE A 430 -45.05 29.33 -17.56
C PHE A 430 -45.95 28.08 -17.54
N ASN A 431 -46.98 28.09 -16.70
CA ASN A 431 -48.18 27.29 -16.94
C ASN A 431 -49.22 28.22 -17.54
N ILE A 432 -49.17 28.39 -18.87
CA ILE A 432 -50.34 28.85 -19.61
C ILE A 432 -51.16 27.60 -19.86
N GLN A 433 -52.21 27.44 -19.06
CA GLN A 433 -53.32 26.54 -19.37
C GLN A 433 -53.86 26.94 -20.74
N ARG A 434 -53.85 25.99 -21.69
CA ARG A 434 -54.76 26.01 -22.82
C ARG A 434 -55.95 25.14 -22.43
N GLU A 435 -57.06 25.82 -22.12
CA GLU A 435 -58.40 25.25 -22.15
C GLU A 435 -58.88 25.06 -23.60
N ASP A 436 -59.65 23.98 -23.74
CA ASP A 436 -60.76 23.72 -24.65
C ASP A 436 -60.56 23.69 -26.17
N SER A 437 -60.61 22.47 -26.73
CA SER A 437 -61.77 21.91 -27.47
C SER A 437 -61.51 20.47 -27.91
#